data_AF-A0A1I4BWM2-F1
#
_entry.id   AF-A0A1I4BWM2-F1
#
_cell.length_a   1.000
_cell.length_b   1.000
_cell.length_c   1.000
_cell.angle_alpha   90.00
_cell.angle_beta   90.00
_cell.angle_gamma   90.00
#
_symmetry.space_group_name_H-M   'P 1'
#
loop_
_entity.id
_entity.type
_entity.pdbx_description
1 polymer ?
#
loop_
_entity_poly.entity_id
_entity_poly.type
_entity_poly.pdbx_seq_one_letter_code
_entity_poly.pdbx_strand_id
1 'polypeptide(L)'
;MSGAARQLGEDLARAASGTGGGTVVSAQVVDVTDAGTVNLDLGGALILDVPCADSYRGRQAGDWVAVRPGARPVVMWRLGEDPGALDEDAVREIALGAQAVRAMTWGTGTPSGDGWMQPTALYVRKAADGKAELYAQVATEPTDPPDEPTGAVARPVSLSPTDSGSWRGGRPDSYADFPMQGDWTGGGDRRGGWFYGTAIADACSGKTVAKMTVGFTRRRGSGVNAKRPLHLYLHSYTSPPSGQLSLGDGPEDLLRLSVGGTGTATLPAAWRTALATGAARGLAIYARGSTDYMAVSGGTLKIEFS
;
A
#
# COMPACT_ATOMS: atom_id res chain seq x y z
N MET A 1 -13.34 4.90 26.45
CA MET A 1 -12.58 3.63 26.48
C MET A 1 -13.43 2.60 27.19
N SER A 2 -13.57 1.38 26.65
CA SER A 2 -14.27 0.31 27.35
C SER A 2 -13.48 -0.10 28.59
N GLY A 3 -14.17 -0.48 29.68
CA GLY A 3 -13.54 -0.90 30.93
C GLY A 3 -12.52 -2.03 30.76
N ALA A 4 -12.67 -2.85 29.71
CA ALA A 4 -11.77 -3.95 29.39
C ALA A 4 -10.34 -3.51 29.05
N ALA A 5 -10.14 -2.39 28.32
CA ALA A 5 -8.81 -1.92 27.96
C ALA A 5 -8.03 -1.39 29.18
N ARG A 6 -8.74 -0.76 30.12
CA ARG A 6 -8.16 -0.29 31.39
C ARG A 6 -7.81 -1.47 32.29
N GLN A 7 -8.71 -2.43 32.42
CA GLN A 7 -8.52 -3.63 33.25
C GLN A 7 -7.31 -4.45 32.78
N LEU A 8 -7.18 -4.67 31.46
CA LEU A 8 -6.03 -5.39 30.91
C LEU A 8 -4.71 -4.64 31.13
N GLY A 9 -4.71 -3.32 31.01
CA GLY A 9 -3.54 -2.49 31.31
C GLY A 9 -3.13 -2.57 32.79
N GLU A 10 -4.11 -2.60 33.70
CA GLU A 10 -3.89 -2.76 35.14
C GLU A 10 -3.40 -4.17 35.50
N ASP A 11 -3.93 -5.21 34.86
CA ASP A 11 -3.55 -6.60 35.11
C ASP A 11 -2.15 -6.92 34.57
N LEU A 12 -1.78 -6.36 33.41
CA LEU A 12 -0.41 -6.45 32.87
C LEU A 12 0.60 -5.68 33.73
N ALA A 13 0.22 -4.51 34.25
CA ALA A 13 1.08 -3.74 35.16
C ALA A 13 1.30 -4.49 36.49
N ARG A 14 0.26 -5.17 37.01
CA ARG A 14 0.36 -6.00 38.22
C ARG A 14 1.20 -7.25 38.01
N ALA A 15 1.17 -7.84 36.82
CA ALA A 15 2.04 -8.96 36.45
C ALA A 15 3.52 -8.52 36.33
N ALA A 16 3.78 -7.28 35.90
CA ALA A 16 5.14 -6.75 35.73
C ALA A 16 5.81 -6.30 37.04
N SER A 17 5.07 -6.06 38.12
CA SER A 17 5.65 -5.55 39.39
C SER A 17 6.54 -6.55 40.17
N GLY A 18 6.75 -7.78 39.65
CA GLY A 18 7.56 -8.81 40.29
C GLY A 18 9.02 -8.92 39.82
N THR A 19 9.45 -8.23 38.77
CA THR A 19 10.81 -8.33 38.22
C THR A 19 11.34 -6.96 37.78
N GLY A 20 12.42 -6.49 38.42
CA GLY A 20 13.00 -5.15 38.27
C GLY A 20 13.74 -4.87 36.95
N GLY A 21 13.13 -5.16 35.81
CA GLY A 21 13.60 -4.73 34.49
C GLY A 21 12.38 -4.46 33.61
N GLY A 22 12.32 -3.29 32.96
CA GLY A 22 11.17 -2.85 32.17
C GLY A 22 10.69 -3.92 31.20
N THR A 23 9.65 -4.66 31.59
CA THR A 23 9.28 -5.91 30.94
C THR A 23 8.67 -5.61 29.59
N VAL A 24 9.38 -5.91 28.52
CA VAL A 24 8.84 -5.82 27.16
C VAL A 24 8.08 -7.12 26.87
N VAL A 25 6.89 -6.99 26.29
CA VAL A 25 6.05 -8.12 25.87
C VAL A 25 6.00 -8.19 24.35
N SER A 26 5.87 -9.37 23.78
CA SER A 26 5.66 -9.54 22.33
C SER A 26 4.18 -9.40 21.98
N ALA A 27 3.91 -8.74 20.86
CA ALA A 27 2.58 -8.64 20.27
C ALA A 27 2.67 -8.75 18.75
N GLN A 28 1.59 -9.17 18.11
CA GLN A 28 1.49 -9.16 16.65
C GLN A 28 0.83 -7.86 16.18
N VAL A 29 1.39 -7.24 15.15
CA VAL A 29 0.77 -6.12 14.43
C VAL A 29 -0.41 -6.65 13.61
N VAL A 30 -1.60 -6.19 13.95
CA VAL A 30 -2.85 -6.58 13.30
C VAL A 30 -3.08 -5.76 12.04
N ASP A 31 -2.95 -4.44 12.13
CA ASP A 31 -3.05 -3.51 11.00
C ASP A 31 -2.18 -2.27 11.25
N VAL A 32 -1.74 -1.63 10.17
CA VAL A 32 -1.13 -0.29 10.21
C VAL A 32 -2.23 0.74 9.98
N THR A 33 -2.24 1.79 10.80
CA THR A 33 -3.29 2.82 10.74
C THR A 33 -2.90 3.98 9.83
N ASP A 34 -3.90 4.77 9.44
CA ASP A 34 -3.74 6.02 8.69
C ASP A 34 -2.92 7.09 9.42
N ALA A 35 -2.83 7.02 10.75
CA ALA A 35 -2.00 7.90 11.57
C ALA A 35 -0.54 7.43 11.67
N GLY A 36 -0.18 6.36 10.97
CA GLY A 36 1.14 5.73 11.06
C GLY A 36 1.36 4.96 12.37
N THR A 37 0.34 4.79 13.20
CA THR A 37 0.38 3.90 14.38
C THR A 37 0.01 2.47 13.99
N VAL A 38 0.00 1.55 14.95
CA VAL A 38 -0.40 0.15 14.69
C VAL A 38 -1.48 -0.32 15.64
N ASN A 39 -2.36 -1.18 15.14
CA ASN A 39 -3.25 -1.98 15.97
C ASN A 39 -2.53 -3.29 16.30
N LEU A 40 -2.60 -3.74 17.56
CA LEU A 40 -1.88 -4.92 18.05
C LEU A 40 -2.84 -5.98 18.57
N ASP A 41 -2.47 -7.25 18.39
CA ASP A 41 -3.00 -8.37 19.17
C ASP A 41 -2.00 -8.64 20.30
N LEU A 42 -2.40 -8.30 21.51
CA LEU A 42 -1.64 -8.55 22.73
C LEU A 42 -2.39 -9.57 23.58
N GLY A 43 -2.01 -10.85 23.46
CA GLY A 43 -2.59 -11.94 24.23
C GLY A 43 -4.09 -12.17 23.95
N GLY A 44 -4.53 -11.99 22.71
CA GLY A 44 -5.92 -12.13 22.28
C GLY A 44 -6.74 -10.83 22.39
N ALA A 45 -6.17 -9.76 22.94
CA ALA A 45 -6.80 -8.46 23.03
C ALA A 45 -6.34 -7.51 21.93
N LEU A 46 -7.29 -6.95 21.19
CA LEU A 46 -7.02 -5.92 20.19
C LEU A 46 -6.77 -4.56 20.89
N ILE A 47 -5.54 -4.07 20.78
CA ILE A 47 -5.12 -2.75 21.24
C ILE A 47 -5.02 -1.82 20.04
N LEU A 48 -5.70 -0.68 20.09
CA LEU A 48 -5.81 0.24 18.95
C LEU A 48 -4.81 1.38 19.02
N ASP A 49 -4.43 1.89 17.84
CA ASP A 49 -3.69 3.14 17.66
C ASP A 49 -2.41 3.22 18.52
N VAL A 50 -1.66 2.12 18.63
CA VAL A 50 -0.46 2.03 19.46
C VAL A 50 0.68 2.80 18.80
N PRO A 51 1.24 3.84 19.46
CA PRO A 51 2.35 4.60 18.92
C PRO A 51 3.60 3.72 18.78
N CYS A 52 4.37 4.01 17.74
CA CYS A 52 5.61 3.30 17.42
C CYS A 52 6.80 4.25 17.60
N ALA A 53 7.89 3.73 18.16
CA ALA A 53 9.19 4.40 18.11
C ALA A 53 9.68 4.51 16.65
N ASP A 54 10.51 5.51 16.37
CA ASP A 54 11.05 5.80 15.03
C ASP A 54 11.98 4.69 14.50
N SER A 55 12.46 3.83 15.40
CA SER A 55 13.21 2.61 15.08
C SER A 55 12.38 1.57 14.35
N TYR A 56 11.05 1.54 14.54
CA TYR A 56 10.18 0.61 13.84
C TYR A 56 9.66 1.24 12.53
N ARG A 57 10.45 1.07 11.47
CA ARG A 57 10.15 1.49 10.09
C ARG A 57 9.59 0.32 9.27
N GLY A 58 9.01 0.60 8.11
CA GLY A 58 8.47 -0.44 7.23
C GLY A 58 7.33 -1.26 7.86
N ARG A 59 6.49 -0.60 8.67
CA ARG A 59 5.44 -1.24 9.46
C ARG A 59 4.49 -2.01 8.56
N GLN A 60 4.15 -3.24 8.93
CA GLN A 60 3.22 -4.07 8.18
C GLN A 60 2.41 -4.99 9.10
N ALA A 61 1.21 -5.36 8.66
CA ALA A 61 0.39 -6.38 9.33
C ALA A 61 1.12 -7.73 9.32
N GLY A 62 1.03 -8.47 10.42
CA GLY A 62 1.69 -9.75 10.63
C GLY A 62 3.04 -9.66 11.35
N ASP A 63 3.65 -8.48 11.44
CA ASP A 63 4.90 -8.27 12.18
C ASP A 63 4.77 -8.64 13.65
N TRP A 64 5.77 -9.32 14.20
CA TRP A 64 5.93 -9.44 15.63
C TRP A 64 6.74 -8.26 16.15
N VAL A 65 6.32 -7.66 17.26
CA VAL A 65 6.94 -6.45 17.82
C VAL A 65 7.11 -6.54 19.33
N ALA A 66 8.15 -5.86 19.81
CA ALA A 66 8.43 -5.64 21.21
C ALA A 66 7.63 -4.42 21.70
N VAL A 67 6.76 -4.63 22.69
CA VAL A 67 5.87 -3.62 23.24
C VAL A 67 6.24 -3.37 24.68
N ARG A 68 6.42 -2.09 25.06
CA ARG A 68 6.48 -1.73 26.47
C ARG A 68 5.05 -1.60 27.00
N PRO A 69 4.59 -2.48 27.91
CA PRO A 69 3.27 -2.40 28.51
C PRO A 69 3.18 -1.19 29.44
N GLY A 70 1.98 -0.66 29.61
CA GLY A 70 1.69 0.49 30.45
C GLY A 70 0.33 1.09 30.11
N ALA A 71 -0.07 2.14 30.82
CA ALA A 71 -1.33 2.85 30.55
C ALA A 71 -1.42 3.39 29.10
N ARG A 72 -0.26 3.63 28.48
CA ARG A 72 -0.12 3.90 27.04
C ARG A 72 0.96 2.96 26.50
N PRO A 73 0.59 1.81 25.91
CA PRO A 73 1.58 0.92 25.34
C PRO A 73 2.31 1.62 24.19
N VAL A 74 3.58 1.26 23.99
CA VAL A 74 4.41 1.79 22.90
C VAL A 74 5.15 0.65 22.25
N VAL A 75 5.11 0.59 20.91
CA VAL A 75 5.95 -0.32 20.14
C VAL A 75 7.38 0.21 20.10
N MET A 76 8.33 -0.62 20.51
CA MET A 76 9.73 -0.25 20.62
C MET A 76 10.52 -0.65 19.36
N TRP A 77 10.39 -1.90 18.91
CA TRP A 77 11.05 -2.42 17.70
C TRP A 77 10.36 -3.68 17.18
N ARG A 78 10.68 -4.07 15.94
CA ARG A 78 10.24 -5.33 15.32
C ARG A 78 11.05 -6.51 15.86
N LEU A 79 10.39 -7.63 16.13
CA LEU A 79 10.99 -8.90 16.51
C LEU A 79 11.03 -9.82 15.27
N GLY A 80 12.20 -10.36 14.94
CA GLY A 80 12.41 -11.23 13.77
C GLY A 80 13.38 -10.65 12.74
N GLU A 81 13.56 -11.35 11.62
CA GLU A 81 14.45 -10.92 10.53
C GLU A 81 14.03 -9.57 9.96
N ASP A 82 15.00 -8.66 9.76
CA ASP A 82 14.85 -7.35 9.12
C ASP A 82 14.25 -7.53 7.71
N PRO A 83 13.19 -6.81 7.30
CA PRO A 83 12.55 -7.00 6.00
C PRO A 83 13.37 -6.26 4.93
N GLY A 84 14.57 -6.78 4.68
CA GLY A 84 15.46 -6.35 3.61
C GLY A 84 16.25 -5.09 3.96
N ALA A 85 17.58 -5.23 3.87
CA ALA A 85 18.39 -4.16 3.33
C ALA A 85 17.69 -3.60 2.08
N LEU A 86 17.84 -2.29 1.84
CA LEU A 86 17.42 -1.66 0.58
C LEU A 86 17.66 -2.64 -0.56
N ASP A 87 16.58 -2.99 -1.27
CA ASP A 87 16.64 -3.75 -2.51
C ASP A 87 17.83 -3.25 -3.33
N GLU A 88 18.71 -4.15 -3.78
CA GLU A 88 19.84 -3.78 -4.63
C GLU A 88 19.38 -2.96 -5.84
N ASP A 89 18.12 -3.14 -6.28
CA ASP A 89 17.49 -2.34 -7.33
C ASP A 89 17.13 -0.91 -6.87
N ALA A 90 16.73 -0.72 -5.61
CA ALA A 90 16.51 0.61 -5.02
C ALA A 90 17.83 1.36 -4.76
N VAL A 91 18.91 0.64 -4.42
CA VAL A 91 20.27 1.21 -4.33
C VAL A 91 20.82 1.51 -5.72
N ARG A 92 20.51 0.68 -6.73
CA ARG A 92 20.87 0.94 -8.14
C ARG A 92 20.17 2.17 -8.71
N GLU A 93 18.92 2.43 -8.36
CA GLU A 93 18.18 3.59 -8.88
C GLU A 93 18.77 4.93 -8.39
N ILE A 94 19.31 4.97 -7.17
CA ILE A 94 20.03 6.14 -6.63
C ILE A 94 21.42 6.28 -7.28
N ALA A 95 22.07 5.17 -7.61
CA ALA A 95 23.38 5.16 -8.29
C ALA A 95 23.32 5.53 -9.79
N LEU A 96 22.14 5.46 -10.40
CA LEU A 96 21.91 5.80 -11.82
C LEU A 96 21.93 7.32 -12.11
N GLY A 97 21.86 8.17 -11.08
CA GLY A 97 21.85 9.62 -11.21
C GLY A 97 23.22 10.31 -11.21
N ALA A 98 24.33 9.58 -11.06
CA ALA A 98 25.68 10.16 -10.99
C ALA A 98 26.66 9.43 -11.91
N GLN A 99 27.07 10.14 -12.98
CA GLN A 99 28.24 9.95 -13.85
C GLN A 99 28.95 8.58 -13.89
N ALA A 100 28.89 7.99 -15.09
CA ALA A 100 29.34 6.66 -15.48
C ALA A 100 30.82 6.35 -15.23
N VAL A 101 31.08 5.30 -14.46
CA VAL A 101 32.04 4.20 -14.75
C VAL A 101 31.43 2.92 -14.18
N ARG A 102 31.00 1.96 -15.03
CA ARG A 102 30.28 0.74 -14.57
C ARG A 102 31.13 -0.52 -14.43
N ALA A 103 32.38 -0.53 -14.91
CA ALA A 103 33.27 -1.66 -14.76
C ALA A 103 34.74 -1.21 -14.85
N MET A 104 35.55 -1.63 -13.89
CA MET A 104 37.02 -1.56 -13.95
C MET A 104 37.55 -2.93 -13.54
N THR A 105 38.39 -3.54 -14.37
CA THR A 105 39.05 -4.81 -14.05
C THR A 105 40.54 -4.55 -13.87
N TRP A 106 41.19 -5.33 -13.00
CA TRP A 106 42.64 -5.31 -12.81
C TRP A 106 43.20 -6.64 -13.33
N GLY A 107 44.18 -6.59 -14.22
CA GLY A 107 44.83 -7.79 -14.78
C GLY A 107 45.25 -7.64 -16.24
N THR A 108 45.71 -8.74 -16.84
CA THR A 108 46.16 -8.81 -18.26
C THR A 108 45.10 -9.35 -19.22
N GLY A 109 43.90 -9.67 -18.71
CA GLY A 109 42.81 -10.22 -19.53
C GLY A 109 42.12 -9.13 -20.37
N THR A 110 42.04 -9.35 -21.68
CA THR A 110 41.20 -8.52 -22.56
C THR A 110 39.74 -8.94 -22.38
N PRO A 111 38.79 -7.99 -22.23
CA PRO A 111 37.37 -8.32 -22.21
C PRO A 111 36.95 -9.06 -23.48
N SER A 112 36.12 -10.10 -23.35
CA SER A 112 35.55 -10.85 -24.47
C SER A 112 34.09 -10.46 -24.72
N GLY A 113 33.62 -10.64 -25.96
CA GLY A 113 32.27 -10.29 -26.40
C GLY A 113 32.22 -9.02 -27.25
N ASP A 114 31.05 -8.74 -27.82
CA ASP A 114 30.81 -7.55 -28.64
C ASP A 114 30.59 -6.31 -27.77
N GLY A 115 30.88 -5.12 -28.30
CA GLY A 115 30.64 -3.83 -27.63
C GLY A 115 31.80 -3.26 -26.82
N TRP A 116 32.94 -3.95 -26.74
CA TRP A 116 34.16 -3.40 -26.15
C TRP A 116 34.95 -2.58 -27.17
N MET A 117 35.37 -1.38 -26.78
CA MET A 117 36.25 -0.53 -27.58
C MET A 117 37.57 -0.31 -26.84
N GLN A 118 38.69 -0.58 -27.52
CA GLN A 118 40.01 -0.30 -26.96
C GLN A 118 40.30 1.20 -27.07
N PRO A 119 40.60 1.89 -25.94
CA PRO A 119 41.01 3.28 -25.99
C PRO A 119 42.40 3.44 -26.59
N THR A 120 42.62 4.49 -27.37
CA THR A 120 43.95 4.87 -27.90
C THR A 120 44.77 5.65 -26.88
N ALA A 121 44.11 6.36 -25.96
CA ALA A 121 44.75 7.03 -24.84
C ALA A 121 43.80 7.11 -23.63
N LEU A 122 44.38 7.12 -22.43
CA LEU A 122 43.68 7.37 -21.17
C LEU A 122 44.26 8.62 -20.52
N TYR A 123 43.40 9.52 -20.06
CA TYR A 123 43.78 10.73 -19.34
C TYR A 123 43.07 10.78 -18.01
N VAL A 124 43.76 11.28 -16.97
CA VAL A 124 43.16 11.55 -15.67
C VAL A 124 43.24 13.05 -15.41
N ARG A 125 42.09 13.69 -15.20
CA ARG A 125 42.02 15.09 -14.78
C ARG A 125 41.60 15.15 -13.33
N LYS A 126 42.28 15.95 -12.53
CA LYS A 126 41.78 16.32 -11.20
C LYS A 126 40.75 17.45 -11.36
N ALA A 127 39.49 17.16 -11.04
CA ALA A 127 38.40 18.12 -11.03
C ALA A 127 38.57 19.14 -9.90
N ALA A 128 37.89 20.28 -10.02
CA ALA A 128 37.96 21.37 -9.06
C ALA A 128 37.45 20.98 -7.66
N ASP A 129 36.62 19.94 -7.55
CA ASP A 129 36.13 19.36 -6.29
C ASP A 129 37.09 18.31 -5.69
N GLY A 130 38.27 18.12 -6.30
CA GLY A 130 39.29 17.18 -5.86
C GLY A 130 39.12 15.75 -6.37
N LYS A 131 38.05 15.44 -7.11
CA LYS A 131 37.84 14.11 -7.71
C LYS A 131 38.73 13.89 -8.93
N ALA A 132 39.05 12.63 -9.22
CA ALA A 132 39.72 12.25 -10.46
C ALA A 132 38.67 11.86 -11.51
N GLU A 133 38.73 12.48 -12.68
CA GLU A 133 37.92 12.15 -13.85
C GLU A 133 38.81 11.39 -14.84
N LEU A 134 38.34 10.23 -15.30
CA LEU A 134 39.00 9.42 -16.33
C LEU A 134 38.40 9.73 -17.69
N TYR A 135 39.25 10.05 -18.67
CA TYR A 135 38.89 10.25 -20.06
C TYR A 135 39.55 9.17 -20.91
N ALA A 136 38.78 8.58 -21.82
CA ALA A 136 39.28 7.66 -22.83
C ALA A 136 39.16 8.31 -24.20
N GLN A 137 40.27 8.41 -24.93
CA GLN A 137 40.25 8.74 -26.36
C GLN A 137 40.07 7.44 -27.14
N VAL A 138 39.21 7.47 -28.16
CA VAL A 138 38.95 6.33 -29.06
C VAL A 138 39.26 6.73 -30.49
N ALA A 139 39.70 5.77 -31.32
CA ALA A 139 40.14 6.01 -32.70
C ALA A 139 38.98 6.34 -33.65
N THR A 140 37.77 5.89 -33.33
CA THR A 140 36.56 5.99 -34.16
C THR A 140 35.39 6.36 -33.28
N GLU A 141 34.57 7.31 -33.76
CA GLU A 141 33.29 7.62 -33.16
C GLU A 141 32.37 6.38 -33.24
N PRO A 142 31.72 5.97 -32.14
CA PRO A 142 30.75 4.87 -32.18
C PRO A 142 29.67 5.21 -33.21
N THR A 143 29.51 4.39 -34.24
CA THR A 143 28.65 4.72 -35.38
C THR A 143 27.20 4.31 -35.25
N ASP A 144 26.80 3.67 -34.15
CA ASP A 144 25.40 3.47 -33.84
C ASP A 144 25.16 3.68 -32.34
N PRO A 145 24.21 4.53 -31.92
CA PRO A 145 23.67 4.39 -30.58
C PRO A 145 23.10 2.96 -30.48
N PRO A 146 23.27 2.27 -29.34
CA PRO A 146 22.57 1.01 -29.14
C PRO A 146 21.09 1.20 -29.44
N ASP A 147 20.45 0.25 -30.11
CA ASP A 147 19.00 0.27 -30.30
C ASP A 147 18.35 0.61 -28.96
N GLU A 148 17.54 1.68 -28.93
CA GLU A 148 16.77 2.02 -27.74
C GLU A 148 16.04 0.74 -27.30
N PRO A 149 16.09 0.36 -26.01
CA PRO A 149 15.38 -0.83 -25.56
C PRO A 149 13.92 -0.72 -25.98
N THR A 150 13.51 -1.55 -26.94
CA THR A 150 12.16 -1.57 -27.46
C THR A 150 11.20 -1.95 -26.33
N GLY A 151 10.38 -0.98 -25.92
CA GLY A 151 9.32 -1.16 -24.94
C GLY A 151 9.62 -0.52 -23.59
N ALA A 152 9.68 0.82 -23.54
CA ALA A 152 9.53 1.50 -22.25
C ALA A 152 8.13 1.17 -21.70
N VAL A 153 8.09 0.35 -20.63
CA VAL A 153 6.85 0.01 -19.92
C VAL A 153 6.15 1.32 -19.54
N ALA A 154 4.86 1.43 -19.90
CA ALA A 154 4.11 2.64 -19.62
C ALA A 154 4.13 2.95 -18.10
N ARG A 155 4.38 4.21 -17.75
CA ARG A 155 4.50 4.62 -16.34
C ARG A 155 3.22 4.27 -15.56
N PRO A 156 3.34 3.79 -14.31
CA PRO A 156 2.18 3.56 -13.46
C PRO A 156 1.34 4.82 -13.26
N VAL A 157 0.03 4.64 -13.14
CA VAL A 157 -0.93 5.75 -12.95
C VAL A 157 -1.69 5.54 -11.65
N SER A 158 -1.89 6.62 -10.90
CA SER A 158 -2.75 6.64 -9.72
C SER A 158 -4.01 7.45 -9.98
N LEU A 159 -5.18 6.88 -9.69
CA LEU A 159 -6.49 7.48 -9.91
C LEU A 159 -7.28 7.51 -8.61
N SER A 160 -7.65 8.70 -8.15
CA SER A 160 -8.59 8.87 -7.04
C SER A 160 -10.03 8.92 -7.57
N PRO A 161 -11.00 8.41 -6.79
CA PRO A 161 -12.41 8.55 -7.14
C PRO A 161 -12.78 10.04 -7.17
N THR A 162 -13.58 10.42 -8.15
CA THR A 162 -14.11 11.79 -8.28
C THR A 162 -15.27 12.03 -7.33
N ASP A 163 -15.96 10.95 -6.92
CA ASP A 163 -17.07 10.99 -5.97
C ASP A 163 -17.14 9.67 -5.20
N SER A 164 -17.74 9.70 -4.01
CA SER A 164 -17.98 8.52 -3.20
C SER A 164 -19.15 8.75 -2.25
N GLY A 165 -19.86 7.69 -1.87
CA GLY A 165 -20.98 7.82 -0.94
C GLY A 165 -21.61 6.50 -0.54
N SER A 166 -22.77 6.59 0.11
CA SER A 166 -23.57 5.44 0.52
C SER A 166 -25.01 5.54 0.05
N TRP A 167 -25.64 4.40 -0.24
CA TRP A 167 -27.02 4.28 -0.67
C TRP A 167 -27.78 3.29 0.20
N ARG A 168 -28.98 3.66 0.60
CA ARG A 168 -29.86 2.86 1.46
C ARG A 168 -31.32 3.11 1.11
N GLY A 169 -32.12 2.06 1.10
CA GLY A 169 -33.57 2.16 0.92
C GLY A 169 -33.98 2.84 -0.40
N GLY A 170 -33.25 2.60 -1.49
CA GLY A 170 -33.61 3.11 -2.82
C GLY A 170 -32.98 4.44 -3.22
N ARG A 171 -32.18 5.07 -2.35
CA ARG A 171 -31.68 6.44 -2.54
C ARG A 171 -30.28 6.67 -1.92
N PRO A 172 -29.59 7.76 -2.26
CA PRO A 172 -28.44 8.24 -1.50
C PRO A 172 -28.78 8.39 -0.01
N ASP A 173 -27.90 7.92 0.86
CA ASP A 173 -28.06 8.02 2.31
C ASP A 173 -27.46 9.34 2.81
N SER A 174 -28.32 10.31 3.13
CA SER A 174 -27.89 11.62 3.64
C SER A 174 -27.15 11.56 4.97
N TYR A 175 -27.19 10.42 5.68
CA TYR A 175 -26.45 10.20 6.92
C TYR A 175 -25.02 9.68 6.71
N ALA A 176 -24.67 9.30 5.49
CA ALA A 176 -23.40 8.66 5.17
C ALA A 176 -22.87 9.15 3.82
N ASP A 177 -22.03 10.18 3.88
CA ASP A 177 -21.32 10.78 2.74
C ASP A 177 -20.04 10.01 2.34
N PHE A 178 -19.78 8.88 2.98
CA PHE A 178 -18.68 7.98 2.65
C PHE A 178 -19.19 6.56 2.41
N PRO A 179 -18.45 5.73 1.66
CA PRO A 179 -18.80 4.34 1.45
C PRO A 179 -18.96 3.57 2.77
N MET A 180 -20.11 2.92 2.92
CA MET A 180 -20.44 2.07 4.06
C MET A 180 -21.08 0.77 3.59
N GLN A 181 -20.86 -0.29 4.35
CA GLN A 181 -21.52 -1.59 4.20
C GLN A 181 -22.25 -1.98 5.49
N GLY A 182 -23.29 -2.81 5.36
CA GLY A 182 -24.07 -3.31 6.49
C GLY A 182 -25.09 -2.33 7.06
N ASP A 183 -25.67 -2.70 8.19
CA ASP A 183 -26.66 -1.92 8.93
C ASP A 183 -26.44 -2.04 10.44
N TRP A 184 -26.10 -0.92 11.09
CA TRP A 184 -25.97 -0.83 12.53
C TRP A 184 -27.24 -0.32 13.23
N THR A 185 -28.08 0.43 12.52
CA THR A 185 -29.19 1.19 13.10
C THR A 185 -30.55 0.51 12.90
N GLY A 186 -30.61 -0.60 12.16
CA GLY A 186 -31.86 -1.24 11.76
C GLY A 186 -32.59 -0.49 10.64
N GLY A 187 -31.89 0.40 9.93
CA GLY A 187 -32.46 1.26 8.89
C GLY A 187 -32.36 0.68 7.48
N GLY A 188 -31.86 -0.56 7.35
CA GLY A 188 -31.56 -1.23 6.10
C GLY A 188 -30.08 -1.17 5.74
N ASP A 189 -29.66 -2.16 4.95
CA ASP A 189 -28.27 -2.31 4.52
C ASP A 189 -27.82 -1.18 3.60
N ARG A 190 -26.60 -0.72 3.82
CA ARG A 190 -25.93 0.28 2.99
C ARG A 190 -25.11 -0.35 1.87
N ARG A 191 -25.14 0.30 0.70
CA ARG A 191 -24.22 0.07 -0.42
C ARG A 191 -23.31 1.27 -0.56
N GLY A 192 -22.02 1.11 -0.30
CA GLY A 192 -21.02 2.15 -0.53
C GLY A 192 -20.51 2.11 -1.96
N GLY A 193 -20.09 3.24 -2.52
CA GLY A 193 -19.55 3.30 -3.89
C GLY A 193 -18.46 4.35 -4.06
N TRP A 194 -17.50 4.06 -4.96
CA TRP A 194 -16.44 4.96 -5.43
C TRP A 194 -16.53 5.11 -6.94
N PHE A 195 -16.69 6.34 -7.42
CA PHE A 195 -16.96 6.64 -8.82
C PHE A 195 -15.74 7.29 -9.46
N TYR A 196 -15.35 6.80 -10.65
CA TYR A 196 -14.18 7.29 -11.39
C TYR A 196 -14.55 7.80 -12.78
N GLY A 197 -15.83 7.84 -13.13
CA GLY A 197 -16.28 8.23 -14.47
C GLY A 197 -15.73 7.32 -15.57
N THR A 198 -14.98 7.90 -16.50
CA THR A 198 -14.25 7.19 -17.56
C THR A 198 -12.76 7.07 -17.26
N ALA A 199 -12.25 7.68 -16.19
CA ALA A 199 -10.82 7.87 -15.96
C ALA A 199 -10.02 6.57 -15.94
N ILE A 200 -10.59 5.48 -15.43
CA ILE A 200 -9.92 4.17 -15.42
C ILE A 200 -9.73 3.65 -16.84
N ALA A 201 -10.81 3.63 -17.64
CA ALA A 201 -10.76 3.15 -19.01
C ALA A 201 -9.86 4.05 -19.88
N ASP A 202 -9.96 5.37 -19.70
CA ASP A 202 -9.13 6.35 -20.41
C ASP A 202 -7.64 6.14 -20.09
N ALA A 203 -7.29 5.87 -18.82
CA ALA A 203 -5.91 5.58 -18.42
C ALA A 203 -5.37 4.27 -19.01
N CYS A 204 -6.23 3.28 -19.21
CA CYS A 204 -5.90 1.96 -19.76
C CYS A 204 -5.91 1.89 -21.29
N SER A 205 -6.49 2.89 -21.96
CA SER A 205 -6.65 2.88 -23.42
C SER A 205 -5.31 2.69 -24.14
N GLY A 206 -5.25 1.70 -25.02
CA GLY A 206 -4.05 1.37 -25.79
C GLY A 206 -2.90 0.74 -24.98
N LYS A 207 -3.13 0.34 -23.73
CA LYS A 207 -2.11 -0.24 -22.85
C LYS A 207 -2.55 -1.58 -22.28
N THR A 208 -1.58 -2.46 -22.04
CA THR A 208 -1.84 -3.74 -21.36
C THR A 208 -1.70 -3.54 -19.85
N VAL A 209 -2.76 -3.83 -19.10
CA VAL A 209 -2.75 -3.71 -17.64
C VAL A 209 -2.15 -4.97 -17.01
N ALA A 210 -0.99 -4.83 -16.37
CA ALA A 210 -0.33 -5.91 -15.64
C ALA A 210 -0.96 -6.12 -14.26
N LYS A 211 -1.18 -5.04 -13.52
CA LYS A 211 -1.67 -5.07 -12.13
C LYS A 211 -2.52 -3.85 -11.84
N MET A 212 -3.53 -4.02 -10.99
CA MET A 212 -4.34 -2.94 -10.47
C MET A 212 -4.55 -3.18 -8.98
N THR A 213 -4.19 -2.20 -8.16
CA THR A 213 -4.38 -2.26 -6.72
C THR A 213 -5.21 -1.09 -6.24
N VAL A 214 -5.88 -1.24 -5.10
CA VAL A 214 -6.70 -0.19 -4.50
C VAL A 214 -6.41 -0.09 -3.01
N GLY A 215 -6.16 1.13 -2.54
CA GLY A 215 -5.93 1.43 -1.13
C GLY A 215 -7.23 1.79 -0.40
N PHE A 216 -7.46 1.19 0.75
CA PHE A 216 -8.60 1.46 1.63
C PHE A 216 -8.17 1.73 3.07
N THR A 217 -9.01 2.48 3.77
CA THR A 217 -8.89 2.73 5.20
C THR A 217 -10.23 2.52 5.85
N ARG A 218 -10.29 1.71 6.91
CA ARG A 218 -11.50 1.60 7.70
C ARG A 218 -11.60 2.78 8.66
N ARG A 219 -12.69 3.54 8.59
CA ARG A 219 -12.87 4.75 9.39
C ARG A 219 -13.09 4.42 10.87
N ARG A 220 -12.61 5.30 11.75
CA ARG A 220 -12.89 5.27 13.19
C ARG A 220 -14.36 5.63 13.46
N GLY A 221 -14.91 5.09 14.55
CA GLY A 221 -16.28 5.38 14.99
C GLY A 221 -17.39 4.62 14.25
N SER A 222 -17.06 3.60 13.44
CA SER A 222 -18.05 2.80 12.72
C SER A 222 -18.07 1.34 13.15
N GLY A 223 -19.06 0.99 13.98
CA GLY A 223 -19.31 -0.37 14.43
C GLY A 223 -18.27 -0.87 15.44
N VAL A 224 -18.04 -2.17 15.41
CA VAL A 224 -17.10 -2.86 16.32
C VAL A 224 -15.65 -2.74 15.86
N ASN A 225 -14.71 -2.66 16.80
CA ASN A 225 -13.30 -2.38 16.48
C ASN A 225 -12.55 -3.53 15.80
N ALA A 226 -12.99 -4.78 15.98
CA ALA A 226 -12.36 -5.98 15.44
C ALA A 226 -12.35 -6.00 13.90
N LYS A 227 -11.44 -6.78 13.30
CA LYS A 227 -11.32 -6.94 11.84
C LYS A 227 -12.65 -7.34 11.20
N ARG A 228 -13.04 -6.62 10.14
CA ARG A 228 -14.19 -6.95 9.30
C ARG A 228 -13.78 -7.11 7.84
N PRO A 229 -14.34 -8.10 7.11
CA PRO A 229 -14.13 -8.25 5.68
C PRO A 229 -14.72 -7.06 4.91
N LEU A 230 -13.96 -6.59 3.94
CA LEU A 230 -14.39 -5.61 2.94
C LEU A 230 -14.98 -6.36 1.74
N HIS A 231 -16.31 -6.40 1.66
CA HIS A 231 -17.04 -7.10 0.62
C HIS A 231 -17.12 -6.23 -0.62
N LEU A 232 -16.13 -6.33 -1.52
CA LEU A 232 -16.04 -5.48 -2.71
C LEU A 232 -16.98 -5.97 -3.81
N TYR A 233 -17.47 -5.05 -4.62
CA TYR A 233 -18.23 -5.30 -5.84
C TYR A 233 -17.78 -4.31 -6.93
N LEU A 234 -18.07 -4.61 -8.19
CA LEU A 234 -18.00 -3.65 -9.28
C LEU A 234 -19.32 -2.89 -9.45
N HIS A 235 -19.29 -1.77 -10.17
CA HIS A 235 -20.50 -1.14 -10.72
C HIS A 235 -20.19 -0.44 -12.05
N SER A 236 -21.23 -0.08 -12.81
CA SER A 236 -21.11 0.53 -14.15
C SER A 236 -21.47 2.02 -14.21
N TYR A 237 -21.79 2.65 -13.08
CA TYR A 237 -22.10 4.08 -13.01
C TYR A 237 -20.87 4.98 -13.27
N THR A 238 -21.04 6.00 -14.12
CA THR A 238 -20.07 7.08 -14.32
C THR A 238 -20.12 8.13 -13.20
N SER A 239 -21.26 8.29 -12.53
CA SER A 239 -21.50 9.26 -11.47
C SER A 239 -22.45 8.68 -10.41
N PRO A 240 -22.48 9.23 -9.18
CA PRO A 240 -23.42 8.83 -8.14
C PRO A 240 -24.88 8.76 -8.65
N PRO A 241 -25.58 7.63 -8.54
CA PRO A 241 -26.99 7.56 -8.94
C PRO A 241 -27.90 8.27 -7.95
N SER A 242 -29.00 8.85 -8.46
CA SER A 242 -30.09 9.39 -7.63
C SER A 242 -30.96 8.30 -6.99
N GLY A 243 -30.97 7.11 -7.60
CA GLY A 243 -31.59 5.90 -7.06
C GLY A 243 -30.59 4.99 -6.35
N GLN A 244 -30.99 3.75 -6.05
CA GLN A 244 -30.11 2.76 -5.40
C GLN A 244 -28.87 2.46 -6.27
N LEU A 245 -27.70 2.43 -5.64
CA LEU A 245 -26.50 1.87 -6.26
C LEU A 245 -26.69 0.38 -6.59
N SER A 246 -26.68 0.04 -7.88
CA SER A 246 -26.68 -1.35 -8.35
C SER A 246 -25.29 -1.94 -8.25
N LEU A 247 -25.21 -3.17 -7.74
CA LEU A 247 -23.95 -3.92 -7.64
C LEU A 247 -23.82 -4.81 -8.88
N GLY A 248 -22.62 -4.86 -9.45
CA GLY A 248 -22.22 -5.82 -10.49
C GLY A 248 -21.50 -7.01 -9.86
N ASP A 249 -20.43 -7.46 -10.50
CA ASP A 249 -19.64 -8.62 -10.06
C ASP A 249 -19.14 -8.46 -8.61
N GLY A 250 -19.21 -9.55 -7.85
CA GLY A 250 -18.82 -9.64 -6.43
C GLY A 250 -19.76 -10.55 -5.61
N PRO A 251 -19.53 -10.70 -4.29
CA PRO A 251 -18.46 -10.07 -3.52
C PRO A 251 -17.08 -10.68 -3.76
N GLU A 252 -16.04 -9.87 -3.60
CA GLU A 252 -14.65 -10.32 -3.39
C GLU A 252 -14.15 -9.83 -2.01
N ASP A 253 -13.66 -10.74 -1.18
CA ASP A 253 -13.19 -10.47 0.19
C ASP A 253 -11.66 -10.31 0.25
N LEU A 254 -11.15 -9.30 -0.44
CA LEU A 254 -9.71 -9.11 -0.65
C LEU A 254 -8.98 -8.53 0.57
N LEU A 255 -9.71 -7.91 1.51
CA LEU A 255 -9.15 -7.27 2.69
C LEU A 255 -10.01 -7.51 3.93
N ARG A 256 -9.35 -7.57 5.09
CA ARG A 256 -9.99 -7.54 6.41
C ARG A 256 -9.31 -6.48 7.26
N LEU A 257 -10.06 -5.46 7.65
CA LEU A 257 -9.51 -4.28 8.33
C LEU A 257 -10.14 -4.08 9.71
N SER A 258 -9.29 -3.86 10.72
CA SER A 258 -9.70 -3.35 12.02
C SER A 258 -9.92 -1.83 11.91
N VAL A 259 -10.55 -1.25 12.92
CA VAL A 259 -10.85 0.20 12.93
C VAL A 259 -9.56 1.03 12.81
N GLY A 260 -9.56 2.04 11.93
CA GLY A 260 -8.36 2.84 11.62
C GLY A 260 -7.34 2.15 10.72
N GLY A 261 -7.46 0.83 10.52
CA GLY A 261 -6.55 0.03 9.72
C GLY A 261 -6.60 0.40 8.23
N THR A 262 -5.43 0.37 7.60
CA THR A 262 -5.22 0.62 6.17
C THR A 262 -4.78 -0.65 5.48
N GLY A 263 -5.17 -0.83 4.23
CA GLY A 263 -4.76 -1.99 3.44
C GLY A 263 -4.87 -1.74 1.95
N THR A 264 -4.10 -2.49 1.17
CA THR A 264 -4.13 -2.42 -0.30
C THR A 264 -4.59 -3.77 -0.85
N ALA A 265 -5.69 -3.78 -1.59
CA ALA A 265 -6.19 -4.96 -2.28
C ALA A 265 -5.62 -5.03 -3.70
N THR A 266 -5.22 -6.21 -4.16
CA THR A 266 -4.93 -6.44 -5.59
C THR A 266 -6.18 -6.98 -6.27
N LEU A 267 -6.64 -6.32 -7.33
CA LEU A 267 -7.87 -6.72 -8.00
C LEU A 267 -7.67 -7.97 -8.88
N PRO A 268 -8.64 -8.92 -8.89
CA PRO A 268 -8.61 -10.08 -9.78
C PRO A 268 -8.53 -9.68 -11.26
N ALA A 269 -7.90 -10.52 -12.09
CA ALA A 269 -7.70 -10.22 -13.51
C ALA A 269 -9.00 -9.90 -14.28
N ALA A 270 -10.10 -10.60 -13.95
CA ALA A 270 -11.42 -10.33 -14.53
C ALA A 270 -11.89 -8.91 -14.24
N TRP A 271 -11.77 -8.46 -12.99
CA TRP A 271 -12.16 -7.10 -12.59
C TRP A 271 -11.26 -6.04 -13.19
N ARG A 272 -9.95 -6.29 -13.26
CA ARG A 272 -9.01 -5.39 -13.95
C ARG A 272 -9.41 -5.19 -15.40
N THR A 273 -9.79 -6.28 -16.08
CA THR A 273 -10.24 -6.24 -17.48
C THR A 273 -11.56 -5.48 -17.62
N ALA A 274 -12.54 -5.74 -16.74
CA ALA A 274 -13.82 -5.03 -16.75
C ALA A 274 -13.66 -3.52 -16.55
N LEU A 275 -12.78 -3.11 -15.63
CA LEU A 275 -12.47 -1.70 -15.38
C LEU A 275 -11.67 -1.06 -16.53
N ALA A 276 -10.67 -1.75 -17.07
CA ALA A 276 -9.84 -1.27 -18.17
C ALA A 276 -10.63 -1.08 -19.47
N THR A 277 -11.61 -1.94 -19.74
CA THR A 277 -12.50 -1.86 -20.91
C THR A 277 -13.68 -0.91 -20.72
N GLY A 278 -13.91 -0.42 -19.49
CA GLY A 278 -15.06 0.42 -19.15
C GLY A 278 -16.39 -0.31 -19.00
N ALA A 279 -16.39 -1.65 -19.02
CA ALA A 279 -17.55 -2.47 -18.68
C ALA A 279 -17.98 -2.28 -17.21
N ALA A 280 -17.00 -2.08 -16.34
CA ALA A 280 -17.16 -1.52 -15.00
C ALA A 280 -16.49 -0.14 -14.93
N ARG A 281 -16.98 0.72 -14.04
CA ARG A 281 -16.56 2.13 -13.92
C ARG A 281 -16.23 2.55 -12.49
N GLY A 282 -16.32 1.62 -11.55
CA GLY A 282 -15.97 1.87 -10.17
C GLY A 282 -16.18 0.66 -9.27
N LEU A 283 -15.98 0.91 -7.98
CA LEU A 283 -16.01 -0.09 -6.94
C LEU A 283 -17.16 0.21 -5.98
N ALA A 284 -17.74 -0.83 -5.40
CA ALA A 284 -18.77 -0.74 -4.40
C ALA A 284 -18.47 -1.67 -3.23
N ILE A 285 -19.11 -1.43 -2.08
CA ILE A 285 -19.11 -2.33 -0.94
C ILE A 285 -20.52 -2.61 -0.45
N TYR A 286 -20.76 -3.85 -0.04
CA TYR A 286 -22.06 -4.25 0.49
C TYR A 286 -21.94 -5.46 1.41
N ALA A 287 -22.62 -5.38 2.55
CA ALA A 287 -22.77 -6.47 3.49
C ALA A 287 -24.18 -6.40 4.09
N ARG A 288 -24.64 -7.52 4.64
CA ARG A 288 -25.96 -7.60 5.30
C ARG A 288 -25.83 -7.53 6.81
N GLY A 289 -26.74 -6.78 7.43
CA GLY A 289 -26.85 -6.67 8.88
C GLY A 289 -25.66 -6.01 9.55
N SER A 290 -25.55 -6.18 10.87
CA SER A 290 -24.59 -5.46 11.70
C SER A 290 -23.22 -6.14 11.82
N THR A 291 -23.09 -7.41 11.43
CA THR A 291 -21.88 -8.21 11.63
C THR A 291 -20.65 -7.59 10.97
N ASP A 292 -20.79 -7.24 9.69
CA ASP A 292 -19.71 -6.66 8.89
C ASP A 292 -19.94 -5.17 8.62
N TYR A 293 -20.67 -4.50 9.52
CA TYR A 293 -20.92 -3.07 9.42
C TYR A 293 -19.62 -2.27 9.54
N MET A 294 -19.31 -1.46 8.53
CA MET A 294 -18.20 -0.53 8.59
C MET A 294 -18.30 0.59 7.56
N ALA A 295 -17.57 1.66 7.86
CA ALA A 295 -17.32 2.81 7.01
C ALA A 295 -15.90 2.80 6.50
N VAL A 296 -15.71 3.17 5.23
CA VAL A 296 -14.44 3.03 4.52
C VAL A 296 -14.15 4.31 3.75
N SER A 297 -12.90 4.73 3.76
CA SER A 297 -12.34 5.80 2.93
C SER A 297 -11.22 5.26 2.04
N GLY A 298 -10.69 6.10 1.15
CA GLY A 298 -9.71 5.69 0.15
C GLY A 298 -10.39 5.43 -1.20
N GLY A 299 -10.04 4.32 -1.84
CA GLY A 299 -10.45 4.03 -3.20
C GLY A 299 -9.44 4.51 -4.25
N THR A 300 -8.26 4.99 -3.88
CA THR A 300 -7.25 5.32 -4.89
C THR A 300 -6.75 4.05 -5.57
N LEU A 301 -6.94 3.97 -6.88
CA LEU A 301 -6.45 2.90 -7.73
C LEU A 301 -5.02 3.21 -8.19
N LYS A 302 -4.13 2.22 -8.14
CA LYS A 302 -2.84 2.25 -8.81
C LYS A 302 -2.84 1.22 -9.93
N ILE A 303 -2.48 1.64 -11.14
CA ILE A 303 -2.46 0.83 -12.36
C ILE A 303 -1.01 0.69 -12.81
N GLU A 304 -0.56 -0.54 -12.98
CA GLU A 304 0.76 -0.88 -13.54
C GLU A 304 0.56 -1.56 -14.89
N PHE A 305 1.36 -1.15 -15.87
CA PHE A 305 1.28 -1.64 -17.26
C PHE A 305 2.42 -2.61 -17.57
N SER A 306 2.27 -3.39 -18.64
CA SER A 306 3.30 -4.29 -19.19
C SER A 306 3.62 -3.91 -20.63
#